data_AF-A0A7Z9DUT0-F1
#
_entry.id   AF-A0A7Z9DUT0-F1
#
_cell.length_a   1.000
_cell.length_b   1.000
_cell.length_c   1.000
_cell.angle_alpha   90.00
_cell.angle_beta   90.00
_cell.angle_gamma   90.00
#
_symmetry.space_group_name_H-M   'P 1'
#
loop_
_entity.id
_entity.type
_entity.pdbx_description
1 polymer ?
#
loop_
_entity_poly.entity_id
_entity_poly.type
_entity_poly.pdbx_seq_one_letter_code
_entity_poly.pdbx_strand_id
1 'polypeptide(L)'
;MKNKQSKYLVIDASVARSCGGEDAKHPTSKNCRDFLNAVLKICHSMVMTPELKVEWNKHESTFARKWRVSMIARRKYKYCENVTLTELRNELEKLKMEHKI
;
A
#
# COMPACT_ATOMS: atom_id res chain seq x y z
N MET A 1 22.32 -3.47 17.81
CA MET A 1 21.63 -2.88 16.62
C MET A 1 20.29 -3.58 16.48
N LYS A 2 19.14 -2.87 16.52
CA LYS A 2 17.83 -3.51 16.30
C LYS A 2 17.82 -4.16 14.91
N ASN A 3 17.63 -5.47 14.83
CA ASN A 3 17.42 -6.16 13.54
C ASN A 3 16.26 -5.45 12.83
N LYS A 4 16.53 -4.85 11.66
CA LYS A 4 15.49 -4.27 10.81
C LYS A 4 14.63 -5.41 10.29
N GLN A 5 13.61 -5.76 11.06
CA GLN A 5 12.71 -6.84 10.70
C GLN A 5 11.90 -6.38 9.49
N SER A 6 12.00 -7.14 8.40
CA SER A 6 11.10 -6.97 7.26
C SER A 6 9.65 -7.17 7.75
N LYS A 7 8.74 -6.36 7.23
CA LYS A 7 7.32 -6.34 7.60
C LYS A 7 6.48 -6.44 6.34
N TYR A 8 5.24 -6.86 6.52
CA TYR A 8 4.21 -6.85 5.48
C TYR A 8 3.39 -5.57 5.64
N LEU A 9 3.35 -4.76 4.58
CA LEU A 9 2.66 -3.48 4.57
C LEU A 9 1.53 -3.52 3.55
N VAL A 10 0.31 -3.21 3.99
CA VAL A 10 -0.79 -2.85 3.11
C VAL A 10 -0.63 -1.35 2.81
N ILE A 11 -0.48 -1.00 1.54
CA ILE A 11 -0.25 0.39 1.12
C ILE A 11 -1.43 0.82 0.28
N ASP A 12 -2.16 1.81 0.79
CA ASP A 12 -3.36 2.33 0.17
C ASP A 12 -3.09 2.94 -1.22
N ALA A 13 -4.08 2.86 -2.12
CA ALA A 13 -3.94 3.36 -3.48
C ALA A 13 -3.80 4.90 -3.53
N SER A 14 -4.28 5.64 -2.51
CA SER A 14 -4.07 7.09 -2.42
C SER A 14 -2.58 7.46 -2.36
N VAL A 15 -1.73 6.64 -1.73
CA VAL A 15 -0.28 6.84 -1.69
C VAL A 15 0.33 6.62 -3.08
N ALA A 16 -0.09 5.55 -3.76
CA ALA A 16 0.34 5.23 -5.12
C ALA A 16 -0.06 6.31 -6.13
N ARG A 17 -1.26 6.89 -5.94
CA ARG A 17 -1.78 7.98 -6.75
C ARG A 17 -1.05 9.29 -6.49
N SER A 18 -0.80 9.61 -5.21
CA SER A 18 -0.26 10.90 -4.80
C SER A 18 1.24 11.03 -5.05
N CYS A 19 1.98 9.91 -5.10
CA CYS A 19 3.41 9.94 -5.37
C CYS A 19 3.68 10.42 -6.81
N GLY A 20 4.40 11.54 -6.93
CA GLY A 20 4.71 12.16 -8.21
C GLY A 20 6.03 11.64 -8.79
N GLY A 21 6.30 12.02 -10.04
CA GLY A 21 7.61 11.84 -10.67
C GLY A 21 8.70 12.65 -9.96
N GLU A 22 9.96 12.49 -10.38
CA GLU A 22 11.13 13.11 -9.74
C GLU A 22 11.00 14.63 -9.58
N ASP A 23 10.38 15.30 -10.55
CA ASP A 23 10.18 16.75 -10.57
C ASP A 23 9.01 17.26 -9.72
N ALA A 24 8.26 16.37 -9.06
CA ALA A 24 7.12 16.78 -8.24
C ALA A 24 7.56 17.57 -7.00
N LYS A 25 7.15 18.84 -6.94
CA LYS A 25 7.50 19.78 -5.86
C LYS A 25 6.51 19.81 -4.71
N HIS A 26 5.28 19.32 -4.92
CA HIS A 26 4.24 19.36 -3.89
C HIS A 26 4.62 18.46 -2.70
N PRO A 27 4.52 18.94 -1.43
CA PRO A 27 4.97 18.18 -0.26
C PRO A 27 4.39 16.77 -0.16
N THR A 28 3.07 16.60 -0.36
CA THR A 28 2.42 15.28 -0.36
C THR A 28 3.05 14.34 -1.39
N SER A 29 3.34 14.87 -2.58
CA SER A 29 3.85 14.09 -3.69
C SER A 29 5.27 13.58 -3.42
N LYS A 30 6.12 14.46 -2.89
CA LYS A 30 7.46 14.14 -2.43
C LYS A 30 7.43 13.13 -1.27
N ASN A 31 6.59 13.37 -0.26
CA ASN A 31 6.53 12.51 0.92
C ASN A 31 6.05 11.09 0.58
N CYS A 32 5.04 10.93 -0.28
CA CYS A 32 4.59 9.61 -0.73
C CYS A 32 5.69 8.89 -1.53
N ARG A 33 6.42 9.62 -2.39
CA ARG A 33 7.55 9.05 -3.15
C ARG A 33 8.68 8.61 -2.22
N ASP A 34 9.06 9.45 -1.27
CA ASP A 34 10.14 9.17 -0.30
C ASP A 34 9.76 7.99 0.61
N PHE A 35 8.49 7.89 1.00
CA PHE A 35 7.95 6.73 1.69
C PHE A 35 8.12 5.43 0.89
N LEU A 36 7.68 5.39 -0.38
CA LEU A 36 7.83 4.20 -1.23
C LEU A 36 9.31 3.82 -1.41
N ASN A 37 10.19 4.80 -1.60
CA ASN A 37 11.63 4.58 -1.67
C ASN A 37 12.19 3.99 -0.37
N ALA A 38 11.73 4.48 0.79
CA ALA A 38 12.13 3.94 2.09
C ALA A 38 11.65 2.49 2.28
N VAL A 39 10.42 2.16 1.88
CA VAL A 39 9.88 0.79 1.90
C VAL A 39 10.77 -0.15 1.08
N LEU A 40 11.16 0.27 -0.12
CA LEU A 40 12.05 -0.50 -1.00
C LEU A 40 13.46 -0.65 -0.40
N LYS A 41 14.02 0.44 0.17
CA LYS A 41 15.38 0.46 0.76
C LYS A 41 15.48 -0.39 2.03
N ILE A 42 14.45 -0.37 2.88
CA ILE A 42 14.39 -1.17 4.10
C ILE A 42 13.99 -2.64 3.78
N CYS A 43 13.59 -2.93 2.54
CA CYS A 43 13.20 -4.26 2.07
C CYS A 43 11.96 -4.83 2.78
N HIS A 44 10.99 -3.97 3.11
CA HIS A 44 9.65 -4.43 3.49
C HIS A 44 8.95 -5.09 2.29
N SER A 45 7.90 -5.87 2.57
CA SER A 45 7.08 -6.49 1.53
C SER A 45 5.73 -5.79 1.45
N MET A 46 5.26 -5.53 0.24
CA MET A 46 3.91 -5.03 -0.02
C MET A 46 2.94 -6.20 -0.05
N VAL A 47 1.81 -6.04 0.62
CA VAL A 47 0.64 -6.93 0.53
C VAL A 47 -0.35 -6.33 -0.46
N MET A 48 -0.89 -7.17 -1.33
CA MET A 48 -1.89 -6.78 -2.32
C MET A 48 -3.06 -7.76 -2.29
N THR A 49 -4.28 -7.25 -2.22
CA THR A 49 -5.51 -8.01 -2.42
C THR A 49 -6.07 -7.76 -3.83
N PRO A 50 -7.04 -8.56 -4.32
CA PRO A 50 -7.69 -8.31 -5.60
C PRO A 50 -8.27 -6.89 -5.72
N GLU A 51 -8.95 -6.41 -4.68
CA GLU A 51 -9.59 -5.09 -4.66
C GLU A 51 -8.55 -3.97 -4.68
N LEU A 52 -7.52 -4.10 -3.84
CA LEU A 52 -6.43 -3.12 -3.78
C LEU A 52 -5.67 -3.07 -5.12
N LYS A 53 -5.50 -4.22 -5.79
CA LYS A 53 -4.88 -4.30 -7.12
C LYS A 53 -5.70 -3.58 -8.18
N VAL A 54 -7.02 -3.70 -8.15
CA VAL A 54 -7.91 -2.98 -9.08
C VAL A 54 -7.77 -1.48 -8.88
N GLU A 55 -7.79 -1.02 -7.63
CA GLU A 55 -7.66 0.41 -7.33
C GLU A 55 -6.29 0.96 -7.72
N TRP A 56 -5.22 0.23 -7.39
CA TRP A 56 -3.87 0.58 -7.83
C TRP A 56 -3.78 0.67 -9.35
N ASN A 57 -4.27 -0.32 -10.10
CA ASN A 57 -4.22 -0.29 -11.56
C ASN A 57 -4.97 0.92 -12.15
N LYS A 58 -6.03 1.40 -11.48
CA LYS A 58 -6.82 2.55 -11.91
C LYS A 58 -6.16 3.89 -11.58
N HIS A 59 -5.42 3.97 -10.48
CA HIS A 59 -5.01 5.25 -9.89
C HIS A 59 -3.50 5.42 -9.69
N GLU A 60 -2.68 4.38 -9.87
CA GLU A 60 -1.24 4.46 -9.65
C GLU A 60 -0.56 5.45 -10.61
N SER A 61 0.36 6.24 -10.06
CA SER A 61 1.21 7.08 -10.91
C SER A 61 2.23 6.23 -11.68
N THR A 62 2.85 6.82 -12.71
CA THR A 62 3.93 6.14 -13.45
C THR A 62 5.10 5.78 -12.54
N PHE A 63 5.39 6.60 -11.52
CA PHE A 63 6.41 6.29 -10.51
C PHE A 63 6.00 5.07 -9.68
N ALA A 64 4.78 5.06 -9.13
CA ALA A 64 4.26 3.93 -8.35
C ALA A 64 4.28 2.62 -9.15
N ARG A 65 3.95 2.67 -10.44
CA ARG A 65 4.01 1.49 -11.32
C ARG A 65 5.43 0.93 -11.44
N LYS A 66 6.43 1.78 -11.72
CA LYS A 66 7.85 1.36 -11.78
C LYS A 66 8.33 0.80 -10.44
N TRP A 67 7.92 1.44 -9.34
CA TRP A 67 8.21 0.97 -8.00
C TRP A 67 7.58 -0.41 -7.73
N ARG A 68 6.31 -0.61 -8.10
CA ARG A 68 5.60 -1.89 -7.94
C ARG A 68 6.28 -3.01 -8.72
N VAL A 69 6.69 -2.76 -9.97
CA VAL A 69 7.48 -3.70 -10.77
C VAL A 69 8.78 -4.07 -10.06
N SER A 70 9.46 -3.10 -9.46
CA SER A 70 10.69 -3.36 -8.68
C SER A 70 10.43 -4.23 -7.45
N MET A 71 9.30 -4.05 -6.76
CA MET A 71 8.90 -4.90 -5.62
C MET A 71 8.62 -6.34 -6.07
N ILE A 72 7.97 -6.52 -7.22
CA ILE A 72 7.72 -7.85 -7.83
C ILE A 72 9.04 -8.53 -8.18
N ALA A 73 9.93 -7.84 -8.90
CA ALA A 73 11.23 -8.37 -9.31
C ALA A 73 12.08 -8.82 -8.11
N ARG A 74 11.97 -8.11 -6.97
CA ARG A 74 12.66 -8.43 -5.71
C ARG A 74 11.92 -9.45 -4.84
N ARG A 75 10.82 -10.05 -5.31
CA ARG A 75 9.95 -10.98 -4.56
C ARG A 75 9.40 -10.38 -3.25
N LYS A 76 9.23 -9.05 -3.21
CA LYS A 76 8.67 -8.25 -2.11
C LYS A 76 7.21 -7.86 -2.35
N TYR A 77 6.55 -8.52 -3.28
CA TYR A 77 5.12 -8.38 -3.54
C TYR A 77 4.41 -9.66 -3.11
N LYS A 78 3.39 -9.53 -2.26
CA LYS A 78 2.63 -10.65 -1.70
C LYS A 78 1.17 -10.48 -2.05
N TYR A 79 0.68 -11.37 -2.91
CA TYR A 79 -0.70 -11.39 -3.33
C TYR A 79 -1.52 -12.28 -2.40
N CYS A 80 -2.63 -11.76 -1.88
CA CYS A 80 -3.53 -12.44 -0.97
C CYS A 80 -4.93 -12.46 -1.58
N GLU A 81 -5.31 -13.58 -2.18
CA GLU A 81 -6.56 -13.72 -2.96
C GLU A 81 -7.80 -13.91 -2.09
N ASN A 82 -7.65 -14.58 -0.94
CA ASN A 82 -8.77 -14.97 -0.06
C ASN A 82 -8.65 -14.29 1.31
N VAL A 83 -8.83 -12.97 1.38
CA VAL A 83 -8.92 -12.26 2.67
C VAL A 83 -10.38 -12.23 3.13
N THR A 84 -10.89 -13.40 3.52
CA THR A 84 -12.25 -13.53 4.05
C THR A 84 -12.22 -13.20 5.54
N LEU A 85 -12.32 -11.92 5.87
CA LEU A 85 -12.48 -11.43 7.25
C LEU A 85 -13.96 -11.12 7.54
N THR A 86 -14.85 -12.04 7.17
CA THR A 86 -16.31 -11.86 7.31
C THR A 86 -16.70 -11.55 8.76
N GLU A 87 -16.07 -12.23 9.72
CA GLU A 87 -16.30 -12.01 11.14
C GLU A 87 -15.94 -10.58 11.56
N LEU A 88 -14.74 -10.10 11.19
CA LEU A 88 -14.30 -8.73 11.50
C LEU A 88 -15.18 -7.66 10.81
N ARG A 89 -15.60 -7.90 9.57
CA ARG A 89 -16.52 -7.00 8.86
C ARG A 89 -17.86 -6.92 9.57
N ASN A 90 -18.39 -8.05 10.02
CA ASN A 90 -19.65 -8.11 10.77
C ASN A 90 -19.53 -7.38 12.11
N GLU A 91 -18.41 -7.51 12.83
CA GLU A 91 -18.17 -6.77 14.07
C GLU A 91 -18.09 -5.25 13.84
N LEU A 92 -17.41 -4.81 12.78
CA LEU A 92 -17.35 -3.38 12.43
C LEU A 92 -18.73 -2.81 12.10
N GLU A 93 -19.58 -3.56 11.39
CA GLU A 93 -20.95 -3.13 11.09
C GLU A 93 -21.81 -3.04 12.36
N LYS A 94 -21.66 -3.96 13.32
CA LYS A 94 -22.33 -3.86 14.63
C LYS A 94 -21.90 -2.59 15.38
N LEU A 95 -20.61 -2.32 15.46
CA LEU A 95 -20.07 -1.14 16.14
C LEU A 95 -20.52 0.18 15.49
N LYS A 96 -20.61 0.23 14.15
CA LYS A 96 -21.15 1.39 13.41
C LYS A 96 -22.62 1.65 13.72
N MET A 97 -23.41 0.59 13.92
CA MET A 97 -24.84 0.71 14.25
C MET A 97 -25.04 1.23 15.69
N GLU A 98 -24.18 0.81 16.62
CA GLU A 98 -24.22 1.23 18.03
C GLU A 98 -23.80 2.69 18.26
N HIS A 99 -22.91 3.23 17.41
CA HIS A 99 -22.39 4.60 17.54
C HIS A 99 -23.12 5.63 16.65
N LYS A 100 -24.26 5.25 16.06
CA LYS A 100 -25.08 6.16 15.25
C LYS A 100 -25.97 7.00 16.19
N ILE A 101 -25.40 8.03 16.79
CA ILE A 101 -26.09 9.15 17.45
C ILE A 101 -26.19 10.31 16.46
#